data_AF-A0A8C5MK15-F1
#
_entry.id   AF-A0A8C5MK15-F1
#
_cell.length_a   1.000
_cell.length_b   1.000
_cell.length_c   1.000
_cell.angle_alpha   90.00
_cell.angle_beta   90.00
_cell.angle_gamma   90.00
#
_symmetry.space_group_name_H-M   'P 1'
#
loop_
_entity.id
_entity.type
_entity.pdbx_description
1 polymer ?
#
loop_
_entity_poly.entity_id
_entity_poly.type
_entity_poly.pdbx_seq_one_letter_code
_entity_poly.pdbx_strand_id
1 'polypeptide(L)'
;MEADMAKFYLEQITLPEGSDDGYQYEEIPADDDSSLPEEDEDLFKAVRTAQELAEDTSSQTSPLIASRSVPQRPEVVDDFLRNFLIKMGMTKTLECFQTEWYEMMQKGLLKPEGVGCVPDVYAHNQLLDAEIKSLKKEVEAYKSAASKAKESMLKLQKERDFHRMHHKRVAQEKNKLIADIKRLKEHYASYEPLLRQLHEKYQTVLRQKMLTSLERDRAIGEVTGLQATLRNLESGRKADVIVNKEEAKSKKGNDITQKAIQEAREKELLQEGVATYNPDKDPNKQTGKRHPKTDLKRNIPTHRPDRYITIYPHRTH
;
A
#
# COMPACT_ATOMS: atom_id res chain seq x y z
N MET A 1 18.38 32.99 -52.97
CA MET A 1 18.45 31.77 -52.14
C MET A 1 17.35 31.88 -51.13
N GLU A 2 16.32 31.06 -51.32
CA GLU A 2 15.11 31.02 -50.51
C GLU A 2 15.43 30.26 -49.22
N ALA A 3 15.35 30.95 -48.08
CA ALA A 3 15.61 30.35 -46.78
C ALA A 3 14.39 29.50 -46.40
N ASP A 4 14.60 28.18 -46.29
CA ASP A 4 13.63 27.24 -45.71
C ASP A 4 13.33 27.65 -44.27
N MET A 5 12.25 28.42 -44.08
CA MET A 5 11.64 28.63 -42.78
C MET A 5 11.02 27.30 -42.33
N ALA A 6 11.79 26.52 -41.57
CA ALA A 6 11.28 25.38 -40.83
C ALA A 6 10.13 25.84 -39.93
N LYS A 7 8.91 25.54 -40.37
CA LYS A 7 7.66 25.92 -39.73
C LYS A 7 7.48 24.97 -38.54
N PHE A 8 7.80 25.43 -37.34
CA PHE A 8 7.52 24.68 -36.13
C PHE A 8 6.03 24.83 -35.79
N TYR A 9 5.33 23.70 -35.62
CA TYR A 9 3.95 23.67 -35.15
C TYR A 9 3.95 23.11 -33.73
N LEU A 10 3.27 23.79 -32.80
CA LEU A 10 2.93 23.21 -31.52
C LEU A 10 1.82 22.19 -31.74
N GLU A 11 2.11 20.91 -31.52
CA GLU A 11 1.11 19.86 -31.45
C GLU A 11 0.38 20.00 -30.10
N GLN A 12 -0.90 20.37 -30.17
CA GLN A 12 -1.76 20.44 -28.99
C GLN A 12 -2.11 19.01 -28.55
N ILE A 13 -1.25 18.41 -27.73
CA ILE A 13 -1.54 17.14 -27.08
C ILE A 13 -2.64 17.39 -26.06
N THR A 14 -3.87 17.08 -26.44
CA THR A 14 -5.00 17.02 -25.52
C THR A 14 -4.81 15.75 -24.70
N LEU A 15 -4.25 15.89 -23.50
CA LEU A 15 -4.28 14.80 -22.52
C LEU A 15 -5.75 14.46 -22.30
N PRO A 16 -6.19 13.19 -22.44
CA PRO A 16 -7.56 12.83 -22.13
C PRO A 16 -7.78 13.24 -20.68
N GLU A 17 -8.67 14.22 -20.50
CA GLU A 17 -9.16 14.68 -19.22
C GLU A 17 -9.57 13.41 -18.46
N GLY A 18 -8.81 13.09 -17.42
CA GLY A 18 -8.97 11.82 -16.72
C GLY A 18 -10.37 11.81 -16.15
N SER A 19 -11.26 11.04 -16.79
CA SER A 19 -12.69 10.89 -16.45
C SER A 19 -12.87 11.05 -14.94
N ASP A 20 -13.40 12.22 -14.57
CA ASP A 20 -13.76 12.55 -13.20
C ASP A 20 -14.84 11.56 -12.78
N ASP A 21 -14.46 10.63 -11.91
CA ASP A 21 -15.29 9.49 -11.51
C ASP A 21 -16.33 9.89 -10.47
N GLY A 22 -16.52 11.19 -10.23
CA GLY A 22 -17.48 11.74 -9.29
C GLY A 22 -17.27 11.32 -7.83
N TYR A 23 -16.15 10.63 -7.54
CA TYR A 23 -15.86 10.12 -6.20
C TYR A 23 -15.01 11.14 -5.46
N GLN A 24 -15.66 11.84 -4.54
CA GLN A 24 -15.03 12.83 -3.67
C GLN A 24 -14.05 12.11 -2.73
N TYR A 25 -12.77 12.44 -2.85
CA TYR A 25 -11.75 11.98 -1.92
C TYR A 25 -11.97 12.74 -0.60
N GLU A 26 -12.38 12.02 0.44
CA GLU A 26 -12.37 12.55 1.80
C GLU A 26 -10.93 12.66 2.28
N GLU A 27 -10.52 13.85 2.68
CA GLU A 27 -9.27 14.07 3.41
C GLU A 27 -9.31 13.25 4.71
N ILE A 28 -8.39 12.30 4.84
CA ILE A 28 -8.24 11.52 6.07
C ILE A 28 -7.73 12.50 7.14
N PRO A 29 -8.43 12.67 8.28
CA PRO A 29 -7.94 13.50 9.38
C PRO A 29 -6.53 13.08 9.77
N ALA A 30 -5.64 14.04 10.03
CA ALA A 30 -4.23 13.82 10.35
C ALA A 30 -3.97 13.05 11.67
N ASP A 31 -5.02 12.54 12.32
CA ASP A 31 -5.00 12.02 13.68
C ASP A 31 -5.06 10.48 13.79
N ASP A 32 -5.04 9.72 12.67
CA ASP A 32 -4.93 8.26 12.74
C ASP A 32 -3.46 7.82 12.66
N ASP A 33 -2.79 7.83 13.82
CA ASP A 33 -1.44 7.34 14.10
C ASP A 33 -1.35 5.81 13.95
N SER A 34 -1.69 5.30 12.77
CA SER A 34 -1.35 3.95 12.32
C SER A 34 -0.15 4.02 11.38
N SER A 35 0.94 4.51 11.95
CA SER A 35 2.28 4.55 11.35
C SER A 35 2.77 3.11 11.12
N LEU A 36 2.47 2.57 9.93
CA LEU A 36 3.34 1.60 9.29
C LEU A 36 4.67 2.32 8.96
N PRO A 37 5.83 1.64 8.98
CA PRO A 37 7.09 2.29 8.63
C PRO A 37 7.10 2.47 7.11
N GLU A 38 6.42 3.50 6.63
CA GLU A 38 6.55 4.01 5.28
C GLU A 38 7.87 4.78 5.23
N GLU A 39 8.83 4.22 4.50
CA GLU A 39 10.09 4.89 4.20
C GLU A 39 9.78 6.23 3.51
N ASP A 40 10.02 7.30 4.26
CA ASP A 40 9.69 8.70 3.96
C ASP A 40 10.24 9.19 2.60
N GLU A 41 9.38 9.15 1.58
CA GLU A 41 9.35 10.20 0.55
C GLU A 41 8.10 11.09 0.77
N ASP A 42 8.11 11.73 1.95
CA ASP A 42 7.15 12.74 2.37
C ASP A 42 6.97 13.81 1.28
N LEU A 43 5.73 13.99 0.79
CA LEU A 43 5.34 14.99 -0.20
C LEU A 43 5.82 16.39 0.21
N PHE A 44 5.88 16.66 1.52
CA PHE A 44 6.40 17.91 2.06
C PHE A 44 7.88 18.12 1.72
N LYS A 45 8.69 17.05 1.76
CA LYS A 45 10.11 17.07 1.40
C LYS A 45 10.30 17.26 -0.10
N ALA A 46 9.43 16.67 -0.93
CA ALA A 46 9.42 16.90 -2.37
C ALA A 46 9.04 18.35 -2.74
N VAL A 47 8.06 18.94 -2.06
CA VAL A 47 7.65 20.34 -2.27
C VAL A 47 8.75 21.30 -1.80
N ARG A 48 9.36 21.03 -0.63
CA ARG A 48 10.45 21.86 -0.10
C ARG A 48 11.67 21.84 -1.01
N THR A 49 12.08 20.66 -1.48
CA THR A 49 13.19 20.53 -2.43
C THR A 49 12.89 21.18 -3.78
N ALA A 50 11.64 21.15 -4.25
CA ALA A 50 11.24 21.87 -5.46
C ALA A 50 11.25 23.40 -5.28
N GLN A 51 10.85 23.91 -4.12
CA GLN A 51 10.94 25.33 -3.77
C GLN A 51 12.39 25.79 -3.64
N GLU A 52 13.23 25.04 -2.93
CA GLU A 52 14.67 25.33 -2.79
C GLU A 52 15.36 25.38 -4.17
N LEU A 53 15.04 24.44 -5.07
CA LEU A 53 15.59 24.46 -6.45
C LEU A 53 15.11 25.68 -7.25
N ALA A 54 13.87 26.13 -7.06
CA ALA A 54 13.31 27.30 -7.73
C ALA A 54 13.93 28.60 -7.19
N GLU A 55 14.15 28.68 -5.89
CA GLU A 55 14.82 29.81 -5.22
C GLU A 55 16.30 29.91 -5.63
N ASP A 56 17.02 28.79 -5.73
CA ASP A 56 18.39 28.72 -6.24
C ASP A 56 18.47 29.12 -7.72
N THR A 57 17.48 28.75 -8.53
CA THR A 57 17.41 29.14 -9.94
C THR A 57 17.11 30.64 -10.09
N SER A 58 16.25 31.20 -9.23
CA SER A 58 15.93 32.65 -9.24
C SER A 58 17.08 33.53 -8.75
N SER A 59 17.90 33.00 -7.83
CA SER A 59 19.08 33.68 -7.30
C SER A 59 20.23 33.76 -8.33
N GLN A 60 20.21 32.89 -9.35
CA GLN A 60 21.13 32.95 -10.50
C GLN A 60 20.66 33.90 -11.62
N THR A 61 19.39 34.32 -11.62
CA THR A 61 18.84 35.30 -12.57
C THR A 61 18.82 36.70 -11.97
N SER A 62 19.99 37.21 -11.54
CA SER A 62 20.13 38.67 -11.39
C SER A 62 20.16 39.32 -12.77
N PRO A 63 19.33 40.34 -13.06
CA PRO A 63 19.42 41.13 -14.28
C PRO A 63 20.59 42.12 -14.16
N LEU A 64 21.81 41.60 -14.14
CA LEU A 64 23.05 42.38 -14.23
C LEU A 64 23.70 42.19 -15.60
N ILE A 65 22.93 42.42 -16.66
CA ILE A 65 23.49 42.72 -17.97
C ILE A 65 22.77 43.96 -18.49
N ALA A 66 22.93 45.07 -17.76
CA ALA A 66 22.98 46.35 -18.44
C ALA A 66 24.20 46.27 -19.36
N SER A 67 23.95 46.02 -20.65
CA SER A 67 24.93 46.03 -21.72
C SER A 67 25.63 47.38 -21.72
N ARG A 68 26.71 47.48 -20.94
CA ARG A 68 27.68 48.56 -21.08
C ARG A 68 28.33 48.27 -22.42
N SER A 69 27.81 48.89 -23.48
CA SER A 69 28.40 48.85 -24.81
C SER A 69 29.79 49.45 -24.69
N VAL A 70 30.78 48.59 -24.47
CA VAL A 70 32.18 48.95 -24.57
C VAL A 70 32.33 49.40 -26.03
N PRO A 71 32.79 50.64 -26.30
CA PRO A 71 33.10 51.02 -27.66
C PRO A 71 34.15 50.01 -28.16
N GLN A 72 33.76 49.19 -29.15
CA GLN A 72 34.66 48.23 -29.79
C GLN A 72 35.81 49.02 -30.38
N ARG A 73 36.93 49.06 -29.67
CA ARG A 73 38.19 49.46 -30.27
C ARG A 73 38.49 48.43 -31.34
N PRO A 74 38.72 48.83 -32.60
CA PRO A 74 39.07 47.89 -33.63
C PRO A 74 40.34 47.14 -33.21
N GLU A 75 40.26 45.80 -33.18
CA GLU A 75 41.42 44.97 -32.86
C GLU A 75 42.55 45.27 -33.85
N VAL A 76 43.76 45.47 -33.33
CA VAL A 76 44.96 45.62 -34.15
C VAL A 76 45.30 44.25 -34.71
N VAL A 77 45.76 44.19 -35.97
CA VAL A 77 45.97 42.92 -36.70
C VAL A 77 46.88 41.93 -35.96
N ASP A 78 47.84 42.40 -35.16
CA ASP A 78 48.73 41.52 -34.39
C ASP A 78 48.02 40.82 -33.22
N ASP A 79 47.12 41.50 -32.52
CA ASP A 79 46.29 40.89 -31.47
C ASP A 79 45.33 39.84 -32.03
N PHE A 80 44.72 40.11 -33.19
CA PHE A 80 43.87 39.13 -33.86
C PHE A 80 44.64 37.88 -34.28
N LEU A 81 45.83 38.02 -34.87
CA LEU A 81 46.66 36.88 -35.27
C LEU A 81 47.08 36.05 -34.05
N ARG A 82 47.45 36.70 -32.94
CA ARG A 82 47.74 36.00 -31.67
C ARG A 82 46.52 35.23 -31.18
N ASN A 83 45.37 35.89 -31.07
CA ASN A 83 44.12 35.27 -30.61
C ASN A 83 43.68 34.13 -31.53
N PHE A 84 43.82 34.28 -32.84
CA PHE A 84 43.52 33.26 -33.84
C PHE A 84 44.41 32.03 -33.69
N LEU A 85 45.73 32.22 -33.62
CA LEU A 85 46.69 31.12 -33.49
C LEU A 85 46.51 30.37 -32.16
N ILE A 86 46.19 31.09 -31.08
CA ILE A 86 45.82 30.49 -29.79
C ILE A 86 44.53 29.68 -29.92
N LYS A 87 43.47 30.25 -30.50
CA LYS A 87 42.17 29.60 -30.68
C LYS A 87 42.25 28.34 -31.55
N MET A 88 43.12 28.35 -32.56
CA MET A 88 43.35 27.20 -33.45
C MET A 88 44.39 26.21 -32.90
N GLY A 89 44.99 26.48 -31.73
CA GLY A 89 45.98 25.60 -31.10
C GLY A 89 47.35 25.55 -31.78
N MET A 90 47.67 26.56 -32.60
CA MET A 90 48.91 26.63 -33.40
C MET A 90 50.08 27.25 -32.60
N THR A 91 50.47 26.61 -31.50
CA THR A 91 51.44 27.16 -30.53
C THR A 91 52.83 27.41 -31.11
N LYS A 92 53.36 26.51 -31.94
CA LYS A 92 54.68 26.69 -32.59
C LYS A 92 54.68 27.86 -33.57
N THR A 93 53.61 28.01 -34.35
CA THR A 93 53.46 29.12 -35.30
C THR A 93 53.31 30.45 -34.56
N LEU A 94 52.61 30.45 -33.43
CA LEU A 94 52.51 31.60 -32.54
C LEU A 94 53.88 32.04 -32.00
N GLU A 95 54.71 31.10 -31.56
CA GLU A 95 56.06 31.37 -31.04
C GLU A 95 56.98 31.96 -32.12
N CYS A 96 57.00 31.37 -33.32
CA CYS A 96 57.75 31.91 -34.45
C CYS A 96 57.26 33.31 -34.83
N PHE A 97 55.95 33.49 -34.96
CA PHE A 97 55.34 34.78 -35.29
C PHE A 97 55.69 35.85 -34.26
N GLN A 98 55.58 35.56 -32.96
CA GLN A 98 55.93 36.52 -31.91
C GLN A 98 57.40 36.92 -32.00
N THR A 99 58.30 35.95 -32.17
CA THR A 99 59.75 36.19 -32.25
C THR A 99 60.09 37.08 -33.44
N GLU A 100 59.59 36.75 -34.63
CA GLU A 100 59.82 37.52 -35.86
C GLU A 100 59.18 38.92 -35.78
N TRP A 101 58.00 39.04 -35.17
CA TRP A 101 57.29 40.30 -35.01
C TRP A 101 58.04 41.28 -34.09
N TYR A 102 58.54 40.80 -32.94
CA TYR A 102 59.36 41.62 -32.04
C TYR A 102 60.71 41.98 -32.65
N GLU A 103 61.33 41.06 -33.40
CA GLU A 103 62.59 41.31 -34.11
C GLU A 103 62.42 42.41 -35.19
N MET A 104 61.32 42.36 -35.95
CA MET A 104 60.99 43.36 -36.96
C MET A 104 60.67 44.73 -36.36
N MET A 105 60.01 44.78 -35.19
CA MET A 105 59.82 46.04 -34.45
C MET A 105 61.16 46.63 -33.99
N GLN A 106 62.05 45.83 -33.39
CA GLN A 106 63.32 46.32 -32.86
C GLN A 106 64.24 46.86 -33.96
N LYS A 107 64.19 46.27 -35.15
CA LYS A 107 64.91 46.75 -36.34
C LYS A 107 64.29 48.00 -36.97
N GLY A 108 63.11 48.44 -36.50
CA GLY A 108 62.38 49.61 -37.03
C GLY A 108 61.74 49.40 -38.40
N LEU A 109 61.69 48.15 -38.91
CA LEU A 109 61.05 47.81 -40.17
C LEU A 109 59.51 47.77 -40.05
N LEU A 110 59.00 47.56 -38.85
CA LEU A 110 57.58 47.59 -38.53
C LEU A 110 57.29 48.79 -37.63
N LYS A 111 56.53 49.75 -38.15
CA LYS A 111 55.99 50.87 -37.35
C LYS A 111 54.64 50.45 -36.78
N PRO A 112 54.43 50.53 -35.46
CA PRO A 112 53.16 50.17 -34.83
C PRO A 112 51.98 51.03 -35.35
N GLU A 113 52.22 52.25 -35.83
CA GLU A 113 51.15 53.08 -36.44
C GLU A 113 50.70 52.62 -37.84
N GLY A 114 51.45 51.74 -38.51
CA GLY A 114 51.15 51.24 -39.86
C GLY A 114 50.40 49.91 -39.89
N VAL A 115 50.23 49.27 -38.74
CA VAL A 115 49.49 48.02 -38.62
C VAL A 115 48.00 48.36 -38.59
N GLY A 116 47.30 48.05 -39.69
CA GLY A 116 45.89 48.35 -39.84
C GLY A 116 45.01 47.64 -38.79
N CYS A 117 43.75 48.04 -38.74
CA CYS A 117 42.73 47.37 -37.94
C CYS A 117 42.20 46.14 -38.66
N VAL A 118 41.76 45.15 -37.89
CA VAL A 118 41.07 43.97 -38.42
C VAL A 118 39.72 44.40 -39.02
N PRO A 119 39.35 43.91 -40.22
CA PRO A 119 38.06 44.24 -40.81
C PRO A 119 36.88 43.82 -39.91
N ASP A 120 35.93 44.73 -39.74
CA ASP A 120 34.77 44.61 -38.84
C ASP A 120 33.94 43.32 -39.06
N VAL A 121 33.89 42.81 -40.30
CA VAL A 121 33.18 41.57 -40.65
C VAL A 121 33.68 40.34 -39.88
N TYR A 122 34.99 40.24 -39.61
CA TYR A 122 35.55 39.11 -38.86
C TYR A 122 35.21 39.18 -37.37
N ALA A 123 35.26 40.39 -36.79
CA ALA A 123 34.84 40.62 -35.41
C ALA A 123 33.34 40.31 -35.24
N HIS A 124 32.52 40.73 -36.22
CA HIS A 124 31.09 40.41 -36.24
C HIS A 124 30.82 38.90 -36.32
N ASN A 125 31.51 38.18 -37.22
CA ASN A 125 31.37 36.73 -37.32
C ASN A 125 31.78 36.01 -36.03
N GLN A 126 32.82 36.48 -35.34
CA GLN A 126 33.24 35.91 -34.07
C GLN A 126 32.20 36.12 -32.95
N LEU A 127 31.53 37.27 -32.93
CA LEU A 127 30.40 37.53 -32.01
C LEU A 127 29.22 36.62 -32.34
N LEU A 128 28.85 36.50 -33.61
CA LEU A 128 27.77 35.59 -34.04
C LEU A 128 28.09 34.14 -33.70
N ASP A 129 29.33 33.68 -33.87
CA ASP A 129 29.76 32.33 -33.48
C ASP A 129 29.62 32.10 -31.96
N ALA A 130 29.95 33.11 -31.15
CA ALA A 130 29.81 33.06 -29.70
C ALA A 130 28.33 33.00 -29.29
N GLU A 131 27.48 33.81 -29.93
CA GLU A 131 26.03 33.82 -29.73
C GLU A 131 25.40 32.48 -30.13
N ILE A 132 25.75 31.93 -31.30
CA ILE A 132 25.28 30.61 -31.74
C ILE A 132 25.68 29.52 -30.74
N LYS A 133 26.90 29.59 -30.19
CA LYS A 133 27.34 28.63 -29.16
C LYS A 133 26.55 28.79 -27.85
N SER A 134 26.28 30.02 -27.42
CA SER A 134 25.45 30.29 -26.23
C SER A 134 24.04 29.75 -26.42
N LEU A 135 23.38 30.12 -27.53
CA LEU A 135 22.03 29.69 -27.85
C LEU A 135 21.92 28.17 -27.96
N LYS A 136 22.91 27.50 -28.58
CA LYS A 136 22.95 26.03 -28.62
C LYS A 136 23.04 25.41 -27.23
N LYS A 137 23.84 25.98 -26.33
CA LYS A 137 23.96 25.52 -24.94
C LYS A 137 22.65 25.72 -24.18
N GLU A 138 22.00 26.87 -24.35
CA GLU A 138 20.70 27.16 -23.76
C GLU A 138 19.62 26.20 -24.24
N VAL A 139 19.53 25.95 -25.56
CA VAL A 139 18.60 24.97 -26.12
C VAL A 139 18.81 23.58 -25.52
N GLU A 140 20.06 23.14 -25.35
CA GLU A 140 20.34 21.84 -24.75
C GLU A 140 19.98 21.80 -23.26
N ALA A 141 20.21 22.89 -22.53
CA ALA A 141 19.78 23.02 -21.14
C ALA A 141 18.25 22.94 -21.00
N TYR A 142 17.50 23.65 -21.85
CA TYR A 142 16.04 23.60 -21.86
C TYR A 142 15.52 22.21 -22.23
N LYS A 143 16.14 21.52 -23.21
CA LYS A 143 15.79 20.14 -23.55
C LYS A 143 16.01 19.19 -22.38
N SER A 144 17.15 19.30 -21.69
CA SER A 144 17.45 18.48 -20.51
C SER A 144 16.46 18.74 -19.38
N ALA A 145 16.15 20.02 -19.10
CA ALA A 145 15.16 20.40 -18.09
C ALA A 145 13.77 19.87 -18.42
N ALA A 146 13.33 20.00 -19.68
CA ALA A 146 12.05 19.48 -20.15
C ALA A 146 11.97 17.95 -20.04
N SER A 147 13.05 17.22 -20.37
CA SER A 147 13.10 15.76 -20.20
C SER A 147 12.98 15.36 -18.74
N LYS A 148 13.72 16.02 -17.84
CA LYS A 148 13.63 15.75 -16.38
C LYS A 148 12.24 16.05 -15.83
N ALA A 149 11.63 17.16 -16.24
CA ALA A 149 10.28 17.52 -15.83
C ALA A 149 9.26 16.48 -16.32
N LYS A 150 9.39 16.01 -17.57
CA LYS A 150 8.55 14.94 -18.13
C LYS A 150 8.69 13.62 -17.34
N GLU A 151 9.91 13.23 -16.99
CA GLU A 151 10.16 12.02 -16.20
C GLU A 151 9.54 12.12 -14.80
N SER A 152 9.70 13.26 -14.13
CA SER A 152 9.09 13.51 -12.81
C SER A 152 7.55 13.48 -12.89
N MET A 153 6.97 14.12 -13.90
CA MET A 153 5.53 14.09 -14.15
C MET A 153 5.01 12.66 -14.36
N LEU A 154 5.74 11.82 -15.10
CA LEU A 154 5.35 10.41 -15.29
C LEU A 154 5.43 9.60 -13.99
N LYS A 155 6.37 9.88 -13.10
CA LYS A 155 6.43 9.25 -11.77
C LYS A 155 5.23 9.63 -10.92
N LEU A 156 4.92 10.93 -10.84
CA LEU A 156 3.76 11.44 -10.08
C LEU A 156 2.43 10.90 -10.63
N GLN A 157 2.29 10.79 -11.95
CA GLN A 157 1.10 10.19 -12.55
C GLN A 157 0.92 8.72 -12.17
N LYS A 158 2.01 7.93 -12.17
CA LYS A 158 1.96 6.54 -11.75
C LYS A 158 1.59 6.40 -10.27
N GLU A 159 2.14 7.26 -9.41
CA GLU A 159 1.82 7.23 -7.97
C GLU A 159 0.36 7.63 -7.72
N ARG A 160 -0.11 8.71 -8.36
CA ARG A 160 -1.52 9.11 -8.34
C ARG A 160 -2.43 7.95 -8.79
N ASP A 161 -2.09 7.29 -9.88
CA ASP A 161 -2.88 6.18 -10.43
C ASP A 161 -2.85 4.95 -9.52
N PHE A 162 -1.72 4.69 -8.87
CA PHE A 162 -1.57 3.65 -7.85
C PHE A 162 -2.50 3.92 -6.66
N HIS A 163 -2.43 5.12 -6.07
CA HIS A 163 -3.32 5.51 -4.96
C HIS A 163 -4.79 5.46 -5.36
N ARG A 164 -5.13 5.94 -6.57
CA ARG A 164 -6.51 5.89 -7.08
C ARG A 164 -7.01 4.46 -7.22
N MET A 165 -6.22 3.56 -7.80
CA MET A 165 -6.59 2.15 -7.90
C MET A 165 -6.66 1.46 -6.54
N HIS A 166 -5.73 1.76 -5.64
CA HIS A 166 -5.69 1.20 -4.30
C HIS A 166 -6.92 1.62 -3.49
N HIS A 167 -7.23 2.91 -3.46
CA HIS A 167 -8.42 3.43 -2.80
C HIS A 167 -9.70 2.77 -3.34
N LYS A 168 -9.84 2.63 -4.68
CA LYS A 168 -10.98 1.93 -5.28
C LYS A 168 -11.10 0.49 -4.81
N ARG A 169 -9.98 -0.25 -4.74
CA ARG A 169 -9.95 -1.63 -4.23
C ARG A 169 -10.39 -1.68 -2.76
N VAL A 170 -9.80 -0.84 -1.92
CA VAL A 170 -10.10 -0.78 -0.48
C VAL A 170 -11.57 -0.42 -0.25
N ALA A 171 -12.12 0.53 -1.00
CA ALA A 171 -13.54 0.89 -0.92
C ALA A 171 -14.46 -0.28 -1.31
N GLN A 172 -14.10 -1.06 -2.33
CA GLN A 172 -14.84 -2.27 -2.71
C GLN A 172 -14.79 -3.33 -1.60
N GLU A 173 -13.61 -3.56 -1.01
CA GLU A 173 -13.44 -4.50 0.10
C GLU A 173 -14.21 -4.07 1.35
N LYS A 174 -14.13 -2.78 1.72
CA LYS A 174 -14.93 -2.18 2.79
C LYS A 174 -16.42 -2.40 2.56
N ASN A 175 -16.92 -2.12 1.37
CA ASN A 175 -18.34 -2.28 1.05
C ASN A 175 -18.79 -3.75 1.12
N LYS A 176 -17.93 -4.69 0.70
CA LYS A 176 -18.19 -6.12 0.83
C LYS A 176 -18.28 -6.54 2.31
N LEU A 177 -17.33 -6.11 3.14
CA LEU A 177 -17.35 -6.39 4.58
C LEU A 177 -18.58 -5.79 5.27
N ILE A 178 -18.98 -4.56 4.89
CA ILE A 178 -20.20 -3.94 5.39
C ILE A 178 -21.43 -4.79 5.05
N ALA A 179 -21.51 -5.31 3.82
CA ALA A 179 -22.61 -6.18 3.41
C ALA A 179 -22.63 -7.50 4.21
N ASP A 180 -21.47 -8.12 4.42
CA ASP A 180 -21.35 -9.35 5.21
C ASP A 180 -21.74 -9.11 6.68
N ILE A 181 -21.33 -8.00 7.27
CA ILE A 181 -21.73 -7.60 8.64
C ILE A 181 -23.25 -7.41 8.72
N LYS A 182 -23.87 -6.74 7.74
CA LYS A 182 -25.33 -6.55 7.71
C LYS A 182 -26.06 -7.88 7.66
N ARG A 183 -25.64 -8.77 6.75
CA ARG A 183 -26.21 -10.12 6.62
C ARG A 183 -26.05 -10.93 7.91
N LEU A 184 -24.90 -10.81 8.58
CA LEU A 184 -24.65 -11.51 9.84
C LEU A 184 -25.55 -10.98 10.97
N LYS A 185 -25.72 -9.66 11.07
CA LYS A 185 -26.63 -9.03 12.03
C LYS A 185 -28.07 -9.49 11.82
N GLU A 186 -28.54 -9.51 10.58
CA GLU A 186 -29.87 -10.02 10.23
C GLU A 186 -30.04 -11.50 10.63
N HIS A 187 -29.02 -12.32 10.37
CA HIS A 187 -29.03 -13.74 10.76
C HIS A 187 -29.15 -13.92 12.28
N TYR A 188 -28.38 -13.19 13.08
CA TYR A 188 -28.50 -13.26 14.54
C TYR A 188 -29.80 -12.67 15.08
N ALA A 189 -30.29 -11.58 14.50
CA ALA A 189 -31.60 -11.03 14.82
C ALA A 189 -32.73 -12.05 14.57
N SER A 190 -32.56 -12.93 13.57
CA SER A 190 -33.53 -14.00 13.30
C SER A 190 -33.54 -15.13 14.35
N TYR A 191 -32.42 -15.37 15.07
CA TYR A 191 -32.36 -16.36 16.15
C TYR A 191 -32.95 -15.87 17.47
N GLU A 192 -32.94 -14.56 17.70
CA GLU A 192 -33.50 -13.92 18.89
C GLU A 192 -34.91 -14.44 19.27
N PRO A 193 -35.92 -14.48 18.36
CA PRO A 193 -37.23 -15.03 18.69
C PRO A 193 -37.19 -16.53 19.01
N LEU A 194 -36.35 -17.32 18.34
CA LEU A 194 -36.22 -18.76 18.59
C LEU A 194 -35.65 -19.01 20.00
N LEU A 195 -34.62 -18.26 20.40
CA LEU A 195 -34.04 -18.35 21.74
C LEU A 195 -35.05 -17.93 22.82
N ARG A 196 -35.82 -16.85 22.59
CA ARG A 196 -36.90 -16.43 23.50
C ARG A 196 -37.94 -17.53 23.68
N GLN A 197 -38.42 -18.13 22.59
CA GLN A 197 -39.39 -19.23 22.66
C GLN A 197 -38.84 -20.44 23.42
N LEU A 198 -37.57 -20.80 23.19
CA LEU A 198 -36.94 -21.91 23.90
C LEU A 198 -36.81 -21.62 25.39
N HIS A 199 -36.45 -20.39 25.76
CA HIS A 199 -36.38 -19.96 27.15
C HIS A 199 -37.76 -20.02 27.83
N GLU A 200 -38.82 -19.56 27.16
CA GLU A 200 -40.18 -19.61 27.68
C GLU A 200 -40.66 -21.06 27.88
N LYS A 201 -40.38 -21.95 26.93
CA LYS A 201 -40.66 -23.38 27.05
C LYS A 201 -39.91 -24.00 28.23
N TYR A 202 -38.62 -23.70 28.38
CA TYR A 202 -37.82 -24.18 29.50
C TYR A 202 -38.41 -23.74 30.85
N GLN A 203 -38.77 -22.46 30.99
CA GLN A 203 -39.41 -21.94 32.21
C GLN A 203 -40.75 -22.62 32.49
N THR A 204 -41.54 -22.90 31.45
CA THR A 204 -42.83 -23.59 31.58
C THR A 204 -42.64 -25.03 32.06
N VAL A 205 -41.72 -25.77 31.44
CA VAL A 205 -41.37 -27.14 31.85
C VAL A 205 -40.83 -27.17 33.28
N LEU A 206 -40.01 -26.19 33.66
CA LEU A 206 -39.48 -26.10 35.02
C LEU A 206 -40.60 -25.90 36.06
N ARG A 207 -41.56 -25.01 35.78
CA ARG A 207 -42.74 -24.81 36.64
C ARG A 207 -43.60 -26.07 36.72
N GLN A 208 -43.87 -26.72 35.60
CA GLN A 208 -44.63 -27.97 35.56
C GLN A 208 -43.93 -29.09 36.35
N LYS A 209 -42.62 -29.26 36.17
CA LYS A 209 -41.81 -30.23 36.93
C LYS A 209 -41.96 -30.01 38.43
N MET A 210 -41.91 -28.75 38.88
CA MET A 210 -42.08 -28.39 40.29
C MET A 210 -43.48 -28.77 40.79
N LEU A 211 -44.55 -28.45 40.04
CA LEU A 211 -45.92 -28.82 40.39
C LEU A 211 -46.12 -30.34 40.47
N THR A 212 -45.69 -31.08 39.45
CA THR A 212 -45.76 -32.56 39.44
C THR A 212 -44.92 -33.16 40.57
N SER A 213 -43.84 -32.50 40.99
CA SER A 213 -43.08 -32.96 42.15
C SER A 213 -43.85 -32.82 43.44
N LEU A 214 -44.51 -31.69 43.65
CA LEU A 214 -45.35 -31.46 44.83
C LEU A 214 -46.56 -32.42 44.87
N GLU A 215 -47.20 -32.67 43.72
CA GLU A 215 -48.29 -33.65 43.62
C GLU A 215 -47.83 -35.06 43.97
N ARG A 216 -46.63 -35.46 43.49
CA ARG A 216 -46.03 -36.74 43.84
C ARG A 216 -45.73 -36.83 45.34
N ASP A 217 -45.14 -35.79 45.92
CA ASP A 217 -44.80 -35.77 47.35
C ASP A 217 -46.06 -35.85 48.22
N ARG A 218 -47.15 -35.18 47.81
CA ARG A 218 -48.46 -35.30 48.44
C ARG A 218 -49.01 -36.73 48.35
N ALA A 219 -49.01 -37.34 47.17
CA ALA A 219 -49.48 -38.71 46.98
C ALA A 219 -48.66 -39.74 47.79
N ILE A 220 -47.33 -39.56 47.83
CA ILE A 220 -46.44 -40.38 48.67
C ILE A 220 -46.77 -40.19 50.16
N GLY A 221 -47.02 -38.95 50.60
CA GLY A 221 -47.47 -38.63 51.95
C GLY A 221 -48.79 -39.33 52.31
N GLU A 222 -49.78 -39.29 51.41
CA GLU A 222 -51.07 -39.97 51.58
C GLU A 222 -50.90 -41.50 51.64
N VAL A 223 -50.11 -42.10 50.73
CA VAL A 223 -49.80 -43.54 50.73
C VAL A 223 -49.07 -43.95 52.01
N THR A 224 -48.09 -43.16 52.46
CA THR A 224 -47.33 -43.45 53.69
C THR A 224 -48.22 -43.35 54.92
N GLY A 225 -49.12 -42.36 54.98
CA GLY A 225 -50.13 -42.23 56.01
C GLY A 225 -51.08 -43.43 56.04
N LEU A 226 -51.61 -43.83 54.88
CA LEU A 226 -52.46 -45.02 54.76
C LEU A 226 -51.71 -46.30 55.18
N GLN A 227 -50.46 -46.48 54.74
CA GLN A 227 -49.62 -47.61 55.16
C GLN A 227 -49.38 -47.64 56.67
N ALA A 228 -49.16 -46.49 57.30
CA ALA A 228 -49.04 -46.38 58.76
C ALA A 228 -50.35 -46.76 59.47
N THR A 229 -51.50 -46.29 58.97
CA THR A 229 -52.81 -46.69 59.53
C THR A 229 -53.06 -48.20 59.38
N LEU A 230 -52.75 -48.79 58.22
CA LEU A 230 -52.84 -50.24 58.00
C LEU A 230 -51.93 -51.02 58.96
N ARG A 231 -50.67 -50.61 59.13
CA ARG A 231 -49.74 -51.24 60.08
C ARG A 231 -50.20 -51.13 61.54
N ASN A 232 -50.82 -50.02 61.93
CA ASN A 232 -51.37 -49.85 63.28
C ASN A 232 -52.58 -50.77 63.50
N LEU A 233 -53.47 -50.91 62.50
CA LEU A 233 -54.58 -51.86 62.54
C LEU A 233 -54.11 -53.31 62.56
N GLU A 234 -53.07 -53.66 61.80
CA GLU A 234 -52.45 -54.99 61.81
C GLU A 234 -51.73 -55.28 63.13
N SER A 235 -51.06 -54.29 63.72
CA SER A 235 -50.39 -54.42 65.03
C SER A 235 -51.40 -54.54 66.18
N GLY A 236 -52.55 -53.87 66.10
CA GLY A 236 -53.68 -54.06 67.02
C GLY A 236 -54.33 -55.45 66.91
N ARG A 237 -54.14 -56.15 65.78
CA ARG A 237 -54.61 -57.51 65.55
C ARG A 237 -53.64 -58.59 66.02
N LYS A 238 -52.38 -58.24 66.36
CA LYS A 238 -51.31 -59.16 66.78
C LYS A 238 -51.21 -59.35 68.31
N ALA A 239 -52.17 -58.84 69.08
CA ALA A 239 -52.29 -59.20 70.51
C ALA A 239 -52.97 -60.57 70.71
N ASP A 240 -53.61 -61.12 69.67
CA ASP A 240 -54.02 -62.52 69.62
C ASP A 240 -53.29 -63.20 68.46
N VAL A 241 -52.79 -64.40 68.72
CA VAL A 241 -52.02 -65.30 67.81
C VAL A 241 -50.50 -65.10 67.82
N ILE A 242 -49.89 -65.67 68.88
CA ILE A 242 -48.57 -66.30 68.81
C ILE A 242 -48.72 -67.64 68.07
N VAL A 243 -47.66 -68.02 67.32
CA VAL A 243 -47.33 -69.35 66.76
C VAL A 243 -47.63 -69.51 65.25
N ASN A 244 -46.72 -69.12 64.36
CA ASN A 244 -45.66 -70.01 63.84
C ASN A 244 -44.80 -69.33 62.76
N LYS A 245 -43.53 -69.71 62.78
CA LYS A 245 -42.40 -69.25 61.96
C LYS A 245 -42.30 -70.13 60.71
N GLU A 246 -42.43 -69.56 59.52
CA GLU A 246 -41.75 -70.05 58.32
C GLU A 246 -41.27 -68.87 57.46
N GLU A 247 -40.01 -68.97 57.04
CA GLU A 247 -39.23 -67.95 56.36
C GLU A 247 -39.65 -67.81 54.90
N ALA A 248 -40.09 -66.61 54.50
CA ALA A 248 -40.18 -66.24 53.09
C ALA A 248 -39.32 -65.00 52.84
N LYS A 249 -38.12 -65.21 52.30
CA LYS A 249 -37.25 -64.17 51.74
C LYS A 249 -38.00 -63.46 50.60
N SER A 250 -38.65 -62.34 50.92
CA SER A 250 -39.21 -61.44 49.92
C SER A 250 -38.11 -60.54 49.35
N LYS A 251 -38.04 -60.55 48.03
CA LYS A 251 -36.99 -60.00 47.18
C LYS A 251 -36.93 -58.47 47.31
N LYS A 252 -35.77 -57.93 47.74
CA LYS A 252 -35.30 -56.56 47.39
C LYS A 252 -34.96 -56.51 45.89
N GLY A 253 -35.93 -56.79 45.04
CA GLY A 253 -35.75 -56.88 43.59
C GLY A 253 -36.32 -55.69 42.82
N ASN A 254 -37.28 -54.95 43.37
CA ASN A 254 -38.06 -54.00 42.58
C ASN A 254 -37.55 -52.55 42.62
N ASP A 255 -36.78 -52.15 43.63
CA ASP A 255 -36.24 -50.78 43.72
C ASP A 255 -35.09 -50.54 42.73
N ILE A 256 -34.26 -51.57 42.47
CA ILE A 256 -33.12 -51.48 41.55
C ILE A 256 -33.62 -51.39 40.10
N THR A 257 -34.67 -52.14 39.76
CA THR A 257 -35.24 -52.16 38.41
C THR A 257 -36.02 -50.89 38.10
N GLN A 258 -36.75 -50.33 39.07
CA GLN A 258 -37.43 -49.03 38.89
C GLN A 258 -36.42 -47.89 38.78
N LYS A 259 -35.36 -47.92 39.59
CA LYS A 259 -34.27 -46.93 39.50
C LYS A 259 -33.55 -46.98 38.16
N ALA A 260 -33.27 -48.17 37.62
CA ALA A 260 -32.64 -48.33 36.30
C ALA A 260 -33.55 -47.86 35.15
N ILE A 261 -34.86 -48.10 35.24
CA ILE A 261 -35.84 -47.62 34.24
C ILE A 261 -35.97 -46.08 34.29
N GLN A 262 -35.89 -45.49 35.49
CA GLN A 262 -35.92 -44.05 35.67
C GLN A 262 -34.63 -43.38 35.16
N GLU A 263 -33.47 -43.98 35.43
CA GLU A 263 -32.16 -43.52 34.94
C GLU A 263 -32.05 -43.63 33.41
N ALA A 264 -32.64 -44.66 32.80
CA ALA A 264 -32.72 -44.81 31.35
C ALA A 264 -33.61 -43.73 30.71
N ARG A 265 -34.78 -43.44 31.30
CA ARG A 265 -35.66 -42.34 30.85
C ARG A 265 -35.02 -40.97 31.00
N GLU A 266 -34.30 -40.71 32.10
CA GLU A 266 -33.58 -39.43 32.28
C GLU A 266 -32.45 -39.24 31.27
N LYS A 267 -31.73 -40.31 30.91
CA LYS A 267 -30.70 -40.29 29.87
C LYS A 267 -31.27 -40.05 28.47
N GLU A 268 -32.41 -40.65 28.16
CA GLU A 268 -33.12 -40.47 26.88
C GLU A 268 -33.63 -39.02 26.71
N LEU A 269 -34.19 -38.44 27.77
CA LEU A 269 -34.68 -37.06 27.79
C LEU A 269 -33.54 -36.01 27.67
N LEU A 270 -32.36 -36.33 28.19
CA LEU A 270 -31.14 -35.51 28.01
C LEU A 270 -30.57 -35.60 26.58
N GLN A 271 -30.84 -36.70 25.86
CA GLN A 271 -30.43 -36.90 24.47
C GLN A 271 -31.39 -36.25 23.47
N GLU A 272 -32.70 -36.23 23.74
CA GLU A 272 -33.71 -35.65 22.84
C GLU A 272 -33.61 -34.12 22.66
N GLY A 273 -32.90 -33.42 23.56
CA GLY A 273 -32.68 -31.96 23.46
C GLY A 273 -31.44 -31.53 22.66
N VAL A 274 -30.55 -32.46 22.29
CA VAL A 274 -29.31 -32.15 21.57
C VAL A 274 -29.49 -32.51 20.10
N ALA A 275 -29.74 -31.51 19.26
CA ALA A 275 -29.70 -31.68 17.82
C ALA A 275 -28.35 -32.32 17.43
N THR A 276 -28.39 -33.41 16.67
CA THR A 276 -27.20 -34.11 16.22
C THR A 276 -26.28 -33.15 15.46
N TYR A 277 -25.07 -32.96 15.99
CA TYR A 277 -24.06 -32.11 15.38
C TYR A 277 -23.72 -32.68 14.00
N ASN A 278 -24.11 -31.97 12.95
CA ASN A 278 -23.78 -32.31 11.59
C ASN A 278 -22.53 -31.51 11.17
N PRO A 279 -21.35 -32.15 11.05
CA PRO A 279 -20.09 -31.45 10.78
C PRO A 279 -20.03 -30.76 9.41
N ASP A 280 -20.99 -31.01 8.52
CA ASP A 280 -21.08 -30.38 7.20
C ASP A 280 -21.78 -29.00 7.23
N LYS A 281 -22.42 -28.63 8.35
CA LYS A 281 -23.09 -27.34 8.55
C LYS A 281 -22.31 -26.38 9.47
N ASP A 282 -21.09 -26.74 9.85
CA ASP A 282 -20.24 -25.93 10.72
C ASP A 282 -19.70 -24.70 9.95
N PRO A 283 -20.07 -23.46 10.34
CA PRO A 283 -19.62 -22.24 9.66
C PRO A 283 -18.11 -22.01 9.79
N ASN A 284 -17.42 -22.67 10.74
CA ASN A 284 -15.98 -22.55 10.93
C ASN A 284 -15.16 -23.46 9.99
N LYS A 285 -15.82 -24.37 9.26
CA LYS A 285 -15.19 -25.32 8.32
C LYS A 285 -15.16 -24.85 6.86
N GLN A 286 -15.82 -23.72 6.54
CA GLN A 286 -15.68 -23.09 5.21
C GLN A 286 -14.38 -22.28 5.11
N THR A 287 -13.24 -22.93 5.34
CA THR A 287 -11.96 -22.37 4.92
C THR A 287 -11.87 -22.48 3.40
N GLY A 288 -11.99 -21.32 2.75
CA GLY A 288 -11.58 -20.99 1.38
C GLY A 288 -11.48 -22.13 0.37
N LYS A 289 -12.37 -22.12 -0.63
CA LYS A 289 -12.08 -22.73 -1.94
C LYS A 289 -10.77 -22.11 -2.47
N ARG A 290 -9.66 -22.83 -2.27
CA ARG A 290 -8.41 -22.55 -2.98
C ARG A 290 -8.67 -22.79 -4.46
N HIS A 291 -8.59 -21.72 -5.25
CA HIS A 291 -8.58 -21.83 -6.70
C HIS A 291 -7.43 -22.74 -7.15
N PRO A 292 -7.65 -23.66 -8.10
CA PRO A 292 -6.56 -24.44 -8.67
C PRO A 292 -5.62 -23.48 -9.40
N LYS A 293 -4.35 -23.48 -9.00
CA LYS A 293 -3.28 -22.80 -9.73
C LYS A 293 -3.21 -23.44 -11.12
N THR A 294 -3.58 -22.70 -12.15
CA THR A 294 -3.28 -23.05 -13.53
C THR A 294 -1.79 -22.92 -13.73
N ASP A 295 -1.12 -24.04 -13.99
CA ASP A 295 0.25 -24.10 -14.47
C ASP A 295 0.37 -23.38 -15.81
N LEU A 296 0.78 -22.11 -15.79
CA LEU A 296 1.27 -21.43 -16.97
C LEU A 296 2.80 -21.32 -16.86
N LYS A 297 3.49 -22.34 -17.36
CA LYS A 297 4.92 -22.26 -17.67
C LYS A 297 5.14 -21.15 -18.70
N ARG A 298 5.54 -19.96 -18.25
CA ARG A 298 6.28 -19.00 -19.08
C ARG A 298 7.76 -19.13 -18.76
N ASN A 299 8.51 -19.63 -19.74
CA ASN A 299 9.96 -19.54 -19.81
C ASN A 299 10.39 -18.09 -19.63
N ILE A 300 11.17 -17.81 -18.59
CA ILE A 300 12.01 -16.62 -18.49
C ILE A 300 13.46 -17.13 -18.46
N PRO A 301 14.33 -16.75 -19.42
CA PRO A 301 15.73 -17.12 -19.40
C PRO A 301 16.44 -16.35 -18.29
N THR A 302 16.95 -17.04 -17.28
CA THR A 302 17.89 -16.47 -16.31
C THR A 302 19.27 -16.43 -16.95
N HIS A 303 19.68 -15.27 -17.48
CA HIS A 303 21.07 -15.05 -17.85
C HIS A 303 21.85 -14.66 -16.58
N ARG A 304 22.68 -15.59 -16.12
CA ARG A 304 23.64 -15.41 -15.03
C ARG A 304 24.83 -14.59 -15.58
N PRO A 305 25.27 -13.49 -14.95
CA PRO A 305 26.55 -12.91 -15.31
C PRO A 305 27.67 -13.73 -14.67
N ASP A 306 28.51 -14.33 -15.49
CA ASP A 306 29.76 -14.96 -15.08
C ASP A 306 30.67 -13.92 -14.41
N ARG A 307 31.07 -14.22 -13.19
CA ARG A 307 32.11 -13.50 -12.47
C ARG A 307 33.47 -13.81 -13.11
N TYR A 308 33.95 -12.93 -13.98
CA TYR A 308 35.37 -12.90 -14.33
C TYR A 308 36.12 -12.13 -13.25
N ILE A 309 36.95 -12.86 -12.49
CA ILE A 309 37.99 -12.31 -11.63
C ILE A 309 39.17 -11.97 -12.53
N THR A 310 39.46 -10.68 -12.71
CA THR A 310 40.69 -10.20 -13.35
C THR A 310 41.60 -9.65 -12.27
N ILE A 311 42.63 -10.43 -11.90
CA ILE A 311 43.70 -9.98 -11.01
C ILE A 311 44.77 -9.33 -11.89
N TYR A 312 44.96 -8.02 -11.76
CA TYR A 312 46.09 -7.31 -12.35
C TYR A 312 47.34 -7.45 -11.45
N PRO A 313 48.55 -7.54 -12.02
CA PRO A 313 49.78 -7.70 -11.24
C PRO A 313 50.17 -6.38 -10.57
N HIS A 314 50.58 -6.46 -9.30
CA HIS A 314 51.18 -5.37 -8.56
C HIS A 314 52.47 -4.89 -9.23
N ARG A 315 52.53 -3.59 -9.51
CA ARG A 315 53.74 -2.89 -9.95
C ARG A 315 54.43 -2.33 -8.71
N THR A 316 55.64 -2.82 -8.45
CA THR A 316 56.61 -2.25 -7.51
C THR A 316 57.08 -0.88 -7.97
N HIS A 317 56.98 0.12 -7.11
CA HIS A 317 58.05 1.06 -6.73
C HIS A 317 57.55 1.97 -5.61
#